data_AF-A0A382ATH7-F1
#
_entry.id   AF-A0A382ATH7-F1
#
_cell.length_a   1.000
_cell.length_b   1.000
_cell.length_c   1.000
_cell.angle_alpha   90.00
_cell.angle_beta   90.00
_cell.angle_gamma   90.00
#
_symmetry.space_group_name_H-M   'P 1'
#
loop_
_entity.id
_entity.type
_entity.pdbx_description
1 polymer ?
#
loop_
_entity_poly.entity_id
_entity_poly.type
_entity_poly.pdbx_seq_one_letter_code
_entity_poly.pdbx_strand_id
1 'polypeptide(L)'
;ENLFSVAENLWHFHNQENALDTLRSIVKSDTSSEFALKSGFFLGYQYDYTLINPDSALIYYTWVQSYFPDSEQAAQSKKRINQIKTLLVSPDSSKILIDSMQTSLPDSIKSVSGKIDSLTKIIPKISPYMNDSLNIKKPPGSDDF
;
A
#
# COMPACT_ATOMS: atom_id res chain seq x y z
N GLU A 1 -0.83 -5.78 -27.59
CA GLU A 1 -0.51 -4.99 -26.40
C GLU A 1 -1.66 -5.12 -25.41
N ASN A 2 -1.40 -5.28 -24.11
CA ASN A 2 -2.47 -5.41 -23.10
C ASN A 2 -2.54 -4.12 -22.27
N LEU A 3 -3.72 -3.79 -21.74
CA LEU A 3 -3.93 -2.53 -21.00
C LEU A 3 -3.07 -2.42 -19.74
N PHE A 4 -2.72 -3.54 -19.11
CA PHE A 4 -1.85 -3.53 -17.94
C PHE A 4 -0.44 -3.04 -18.30
N SER A 5 0.16 -3.54 -19.39
CA SER A 5 1.46 -3.07 -19.88
C SER A 5 1.44 -1.60 -20.29
N VAL A 6 0.34 -1.11 -20.85
CA VAL A 6 0.16 0.33 -21.13
C VAL A 6 0.19 1.13 -19.82
N ALA A 7 -0.50 0.66 -18.79
CA ALA A 7 -0.53 1.33 -17.49
C ALA A 7 0.83 1.29 -16.78
N GLU A 8 1.57 0.18 -16.83
CA GLU A 8 2.94 0.09 -16.31
C GLU A 8 3.86 1.12 -16.97
N ASN A 9 3.80 1.23 -18.30
CA ASN A 9 4.58 2.24 -19.03
C ASN A 9 4.19 3.66 -18.60
N LEU A 10 2.90 3.97 -18.54
CA LEU A 10 2.41 5.28 -18.06
C LEU A 10 2.93 5.60 -16.65
N TRP A 11 2.94 4.59 -15.76
CA TRP A 11 3.48 4.74 -14.41
C TRP A 11 4.96 5.11 -14.42
N HIS A 12 5.76 4.41 -15.22
CA HIS A 12 7.20 4.64 -15.33
C HIS A 12 7.56 5.96 -16.03
N PHE A 13 6.73 6.46 -16.93
CA PHE A 13 6.92 7.74 -17.61
C PHE A 13 6.28 8.94 -16.87
N HIS A 14 6.17 8.85 -15.54
CA HIS A 14 5.64 9.90 -14.67
C HIS A 14 4.19 10.34 -14.99
N ASN A 15 3.40 9.49 -15.65
CA ASN A 15 1.99 9.72 -15.91
C ASN A 15 1.12 8.86 -14.99
N GLN A 16 1.27 9.10 -13.69
CA GLN A 16 0.65 8.27 -12.65
C GLN A 16 -0.89 8.34 -12.69
N GLU A 17 -1.48 9.50 -12.99
CA GLU A 17 -2.94 9.64 -13.04
C GLU A 17 -3.55 8.74 -14.12
N ASN A 18 -3.03 8.78 -15.36
CA ASN A 18 -3.51 7.92 -16.44
C ASN A 18 -3.22 6.44 -16.19
N ALA A 19 -2.08 6.12 -15.55
CA ALA A 19 -1.77 4.75 -15.15
C ALA A 19 -2.81 4.22 -14.15
N LEU A 20 -3.12 5.00 -13.11
CA LEU A 20 -4.13 4.64 -12.11
C LEU A 20 -5.51 4.48 -12.74
N ASP A 21 -5.91 5.37 -13.65
CA ASP A 21 -7.19 5.27 -14.36
C ASP A 21 -7.27 4.01 -15.23
N THR A 22 -6.19 3.68 -15.93
CA THR A 22 -6.12 2.47 -16.76
C THR A 22 -6.23 1.21 -15.90
N LEU A 23 -5.46 1.13 -14.81
CA LEU A 23 -5.49 -0.01 -13.88
C LEU A 23 -6.87 -0.15 -13.22
N ARG A 24 -7.48 0.97 -12.77
CA ARG A 24 -8.84 1.02 -12.24
C ARG A 24 -9.85 0.45 -13.23
N SER A 25 -9.74 0.85 -14.49
CA SER A 25 -10.63 0.37 -15.55
C SER A 25 -10.53 -1.15 -15.70
N ILE A 26 -9.32 -1.71 -15.69
CA ILE A 26 -9.12 -3.16 -15.78
C ILE A 26 -9.83 -3.87 -14.62
N VAL A 27 -9.53 -3.49 -13.38
CA VAL A 27 -10.10 -4.08 -12.15
C VAL A 27 -11.63 -3.99 -12.11
N LYS A 28 -12.22 -2.91 -12.65
CA LYS A 28 -13.68 -2.74 -12.74
C LYS A 28 -14.32 -3.60 -13.82
N SER A 29 -13.62 -3.82 -14.93
CA SER A 29 -14.14 -4.51 -16.11
C SER A 29 -13.93 -6.02 -16.09
N ASP A 30 -12.90 -6.50 -15.38
CA ASP A 30 -12.43 -7.87 -15.40
C ASP A 30 -12.05 -8.29 -13.98
N THR A 31 -12.57 -9.44 -13.56
CA THR A 31 -12.42 -9.95 -12.21
C THR A 31 -11.84 -11.37 -12.18
N SER A 32 -11.34 -11.88 -13.31
CA SER A 32 -10.87 -13.27 -13.40
C SER A 32 -9.60 -13.45 -14.22
N SER A 33 -9.18 -12.48 -15.02
CA SER A 33 -7.94 -12.62 -15.79
C SER A 33 -6.67 -12.36 -14.97
N GLU A 34 -5.55 -12.87 -15.48
CA GLU A 34 -4.23 -12.56 -14.93
C GLU A 34 -3.90 -11.06 -14.96
N PHE A 35 -4.36 -10.32 -15.99
CA PHE A 35 -4.14 -8.88 -16.05
C PHE A 35 -4.97 -8.12 -15.01
N ALA A 36 -6.16 -8.62 -14.68
CA ALA A 36 -6.96 -8.07 -13.59
C ALA A 36 -6.29 -8.31 -12.23
N LEU A 37 -5.79 -9.53 -11.98
CA LEU A 37 -4.97 -9.85 -10.80
C LEU A 37 -3.76 -8.92 -10.66
N LYS A 38 -2.97 -8.81 -11.74
CA LYS A 38 -1.80 -7.92 -11.78
C LYS A 38 -2.17 -6.46 -11.51
N SER A 39 -3.25 -5.98 -12.11
CA SER A 39 -3.72 -4.60 -11.95
C SER A 39 -4.14 -4.31 -10.51
N GLY A 40 -4.94 -5.19 -9.90
CA GLY A 40 -5.38 -5.05 -8.51
C GLY A 40 -4.20 -5.06 -7.54
N PHE A 41 -3.25 -5.99 -7.72
CA PHE A 41 -2.08 -6.07 -6.85
C PHE A 41 -1.16 -4.85 -7.02
N PHE A 42 -0.94 -4.41 -8.26
CA PHE A 42 -0.14 -3.23 -8.55
C PHE A 42 -0.75 -1.97 -7.93
N LEU A 43 -2.06 -1.76 -8.06
CA LEU A 43 -2.77 -0.64 -7.42
C LEU A 43 -2.58 -0.65 -5.90
N GLY A 44 -2.78 -1.80 -5.25
CA GLY A 44 -2.54 -1.96 -3.82
C GLY A 44 -1.12 -1.54 -3.42
N TYR A 45 -0.11 -2.03 -4.16
CA TYR A 45 1.29 -1.70 -3.91
C TYR A 45 1.60 -0.22 -4.09
N GLN A 46 1.11 0.41 -5.16
CA GLN A 46 1.39 1.82 -5.39
C GLN A 46 0.73 2.72 -4.35
N TYR A 47 -0.51 2.41 -3.95
CA TYR A 47 -1.16 3.15 -2.88
C TYR A 47 -0.45 2.97 -1.54
N ASP A 48 0.05 1.78 -1.25
CA ASP A 48 0.75 1.47 -0.01
C ASP A 48 2.12 2.18 0.08
N TYR A 49 2.99 1.95 -0.90
CA TYR A 49 4.40 2.33 -0.81
C TYR A 49 4.75 3.64 -1.51
N THR A 50 4.01 4.03 -2.55
CA THR A 50 4.38 5.18 -3.39
C THR A 50 3.51 6.40 -3.08
N LEU A 51 2.19 6.21 -3.01
CA LEU A 51 1.22 7.29 -2.82
C LEU A 51 0.88 7.51 -1.33
N ILE A 52 1.31 6.59 -0.45
CA ILE A 52 1.11 6.60 1.00
C ILE A 52 -0.37 6.86 1.35
N ASN A 53 -1.25 6.06 0.75
CA ASN A 53 -2.69 6.05 0.99
C ASN A 53 -3.11 4.65 1.47
N PRO A 54 -3.07 4.38 2.78
CA PRO A 54 -3.35 3.06 3.33
C PRO A 54 -4.80 2.61 3.12
N ASP A 55 -5.76 3.53 3.12
CA ASP A 55 -7.18 3.20 2.90
C ASP A 55 -7.41 2.61 1.50
N SER A 56 -6.83 3.25 0.47
CA SER A 56 -6.91 2.77 -0.90
C SER A 56 -6.12 1.48 -1.09
N ALA A 57 -4.95 1.35 -0.45
CA ALA A 57 -4.19 0.09 -0.47
C ALA A 57 -5.00 -1.07 0.09
N LEU A 58 -5.71 -0.86 1.20
CA LEU A 58 -6.60 -1.87 1.80
C LEU A 58 -7.72 -2.30 0.85
N ILE A 59 -8.31 -1.37 0.10
CA ILE A 59 -9.35 -1.68 -0.90
C ILE A 59 -8.81 -2.67 -1.93
N TYR A 60 -7.68 -2.36 -2.56
CA TYR A 60 -7.16 -3.17 -3.66
C TYR A 60 -6.58 -4.50 -3.20
N TYR A 61 -5.88 -4.54 -2.07
CA TYR A 61 -5.41 -5.81 -1.50
C TYR A 61 -6.56 -6.71 -1.03
N THR A 62 -7.67 -6.13 -0.54
CA THR A 62 -8.87 -6.91 -0.20
C THR A 62 -9.53 -7.45 -1.47
N TRP A 63 -9.58 -6.64 -2.52
CA TRP A 63 -10.10 -7.06 -3.81
C TRP A 63 -9.32 -8.25 -4.38
N VAL A 64 -7.98 -8.19 -4.39
CA VAL A 64 -7.14 -9.30 -4.86
C VAL A 64 -7.41 -10.60 -4.09
N GLN A 65 -7.53 -10.53 -2.77
CA GLN A 65 -7.89 -11.71 -1.95
C GLN A 65 -9.28 -12.27 -2.26
N SER A 66 -10.23 -11.40 -2.59
CA SER A 66 -11.62 -11.80 -2.79
C SER A 66 -11.84 -12.49 -4.14
N TYR A 67 -11.09 -12.08 -5.17
CA TYR A 67 -11.29 -12.57 -6.55
C TYR A 67 -10.24 -13.58 -7.00
N PHE A 68 -9.06 -13.56 -6.38
CA PHE A 68 -7.94 -14.45 -6.74
C PHE A 68 -7.37 -15.16 -5.50
N PRO A 69 -8.22 -15.81 -4.67
CA PRO A 69 -7.82 -16.31 -3.35
C PRO A 69 -6.64 -17.30 -3.39
N ASP A 70 -6.50 -18.05 -4.47
CA ASP A 70 -5.46 -19.07 -4.65
C ASP A 70 -4.15 -18.53 -5.22
N SER A 71 -4.09 -17.22 -5.53
CA SER A 71 -2.90 -16.60 -6.11
C SER A 71 -1.83 -16.25 -5.06
N GLU A 72 -0.56 -16.22 -5.49
CA GLU A 72 0.53 -15.73 -4.64
C GLU A 72 0.30 -14.27 -4.23
N GLN A 73 -0.21 -13.45 -5.13
CA GLN A 73 -0.54 -12.04 -4.89
C GLN A 73 -1.60 -11.89 -3.79
N ALA A 74 -2.59 -12.80 -3.69
CA ALA A 74 -3.55 -12.81 -2.58
C ALA A 74 -2.87 -13.13 -1.24
N ALA A 75 -1.95 -14.09 -1.21
CA ALA A 75 -1.19 -14.41 -0.01
C ALA A 75 -0.33 -13.21 0.45
N GLN A 76 0.30 -12.48 -0.47
CA GLN A 76 1.06 -11.26 -0.15
C GLN A 76 0.14 -10.11 0.29
N SER A 77 -0.98 -9.93 -0.40
CA SER A 77 -2.01 -8.94 -0.07
C SER A 77 -2.52 -9.11 1.36
N LYS A 78 -2.75 -10.37 1.79
CA LYS A 78 -3.15 -10.69 3.18
C LYS A 78 -2.14 -10.21 4.21
N LYS A 79 -0.84 -10.44 3.95
CA LYS A 79 0.24 -9.98 4.85
C LYS A 79 0.24 -8.45 4.95
N ARG A 80 0.14 -7.76 3.81
CA ARG A 80 0.10 -6.29 3.78
C ARG A 80 -1.12 -5.71 4.48
N ILE A 81 -2.31 -6.28 4.27
CA ILE A 81 -3.53 -5.84 4.97
C ILE A 81 -3.37 -5.91 6.48
N ASN A 82 -2.83 -7.01 7.00
CA ASN A 82 -2.59 -7.16 8.43
C ASN A 82 -1.59 -6.12 8.94
N GLN A 83 -0.51 -5.87 8.21
CA GLN A 83 0.49 -4.86 8.58
C GLN A 83 -0.10 -3.45 8.57
N ILE A 84 -0.83 -3.07 7.52
CA ILE A 84 -1.49 -1.76 7.42
C ILE A 84 -2.48 -1.58 8.58
N LYS A 85 -3.33 -2.59 8.86
CA LYS A 85 -4.28 -2.53 9.97
C LYS A 85 -3.58 -2.37 11.33
N THR A 86 -2.51 -3.12 11.58
CA THR A 86 -1.73 -2.99 12.82
C THR A 86 -1.14 -1.58 12.97
N LEU A 87 -0.62 -1.01 11.88
CA LEU A 87 -0.08 0.36 11.88
C LEU A 87 -1.16 1.41 12.13
N LEU A 88 -2.37 1.22 11.59
CA LEU A 88 -3.49 2.15 11.77
C LEU A 88 -4.11 2.07 13.18
N VAL A 89 -4.07 0.89 13.82
CA VAL A 89 -4.64 0.65 15.16
C VAL A 89 -3.74 1.17 16.28
N SER A 90 -2.49 1.59 16.01
CA SER A 90 -1.60 2.15 17.02
C SER A 90 -1.52 3.69 16.90
N PRO A 91 -2.25 4.47 17.73
CA PRO A 91 -2.06 5.90 17.82
C PRO A 91 -0.94 6.29 18.82
N ASP A 92 -0.31 5.33 19.50
CA ASP A 92 0.48 5.61 20.73
C ASP A 92 1.82 4.87 20.84
N SER A 93 2.47 4.53 19.71
CA SER A 93 3.84 3.99 19.70
C SER A 93 4.82 4.92 19.00
N SER A 94 4.85 6.18 19.42
CA SER A 94 6.05 7.03 19.24
C SER A 94 7.12 6.66 20.28
N LYS A 95 7.50 5.39 20.30
CA LYS A 95 8.77 4.88 20.86
C LYS A 95 9.28 3.80 19.92
N ILE A 96 9.89 4.25 18.82
CA ILE A 96 11.24 3.82 18.40
C ILE A 96 11.61 2.42 18.97
N LEU A 97 11.27 1.35 18.26
CA LEU A 97 11.92 0.04 18.42
C LEU A 97 12.96 -0.12 17.29
N ILE A 98 13.96 0.76 17.30
CA ILE A 98 15.32 0.39 16.88
C ILE A 98 15.94 -0.33 18.07
N ASP A 99 15.48 -1.55 18.33
CA ASP A 99 16.14 -2.43 19.31
C ASP A 99 16.35 -3.82 18.71
N SER A 100 16.87 -3.84 17.47
CA SER A 100 17.36 -5.09 16.89
C SER A 100 18.63 -4.94 16.05
N MET A 101 19.37 -3.83 16.21
CA MET A 101 20.78 -3.79 15.81
C MET A 101 21.65 -3.84 17.05
N GLN A 102 21.85 -5.05 17.55
CA GLN A 102 22.85 -5.33 18.56
C GLN A 102 24.22 -5.30 17.89
N THR A 103 24.81 -4.09 17.81
CA THR A 103 26.20 -3.89 17.44
C THR A 103 27.10 -4.33 18.59
N SER A 104 28.06 -5.19 18.27
CA SER A 104 29.13 -5.62 19.16
C SER A 104 30.11 -4.48 19.49
N LEU A 105 30.22 -4.21 20.79
CA LEU A 105 31.33 -3.67 21.59
C LEU A 105 31.65 -2.15 21.62
N PRO A 106 32.12 -1.63 22.79
CA PRO A 106 32.15 -0.20 23.15
C PRO A 106 33.57 0.39 23.21
N ASP A 107 33.71 1.72 23.14
CA ASP A 107 34.17 2.58 24.26
C ASP A 107 34.39 4.05 23.85
N SER A 108 34.07 4.96 24.77
CA SER A 108 34.47 6.38 24.87
C SER A 108 34.11 7.34 23.72
N ILE A 109 33.20 8.30 23.96
CA ILE A 109 33.46 9.77 23.94
C ILE A 109 32.41 10.51 24.81
N LYS A 110 32.91 11.48 25.57
CA LYS A 110 32.27 12.32 26.58
C LYS A 110 31.55 13.53 25.95
N SER A 111 30.33 13.81 26.42
CA SER A 111 29.65 15.12 26.57
C SER A 111 30.01 16.27 25.60
N VAL A 112 29.06 16.65 24.73
CA VAL A 112 28.79 18.06 24.39
C VAL A 112 27.28 18.29 24.30
N SER A 113 26.79 19.20 25.14
CA SER A 113 25.47 19.83 25.08
C SER A 113 25.39 20.76 23.87
N GLY A 114 24.40 20.54 23.01
CA GLY A 114 24.09 21.41 21.86
C GLY A 114 22.60 21.41 21.54
N LYS A 115 21.91 22.43 22.06
CA LYS A 115 20.66 23.06 21.60
C LYS A 115 19.87 22.32 20.48
N ILE A 116 18.79 21.62 20.85
CA ILE A 116 17.79 21.08 19.92
C ILE A 116 16.56 21.99 19.84
N ASP A 117 16.73 23.21 19.31
CA ASP A 117 15.59 24.04 18.91
C ASP A 117 15.25 23.73 17.45
N SER A 118 14.37 22.75 17.22
CA SER A 118 13.43 22.68 16.08
C SER A 118 12.59 21.41 16.16
N LEU A 119 11.64 21.38 17.11
CA LEU A 119 10.50 20.47 17.01
C LEU A 119 9.50 21.05 16.00
N THR A 120 9.80 20.97 14.71
CA THR A 120 8.75 21.08 13.70
C THR A 120 7.95 19.78 13.73
N LYS A 121 6.90 19.81 14.56
CA LYS A 121 5.71 18.96 14.54
C LYS A 121 5.47 18.36 13.14
N ILE A 122 5.91 17.11 12.94
CA ILE A 122 5.56 16.33 11.76
C ILE A 122 4.09 15.92 11.94
N ILE A 123 3.20 16.79 11.50
CA ILE A 123 1.80 16.43 11.24
C ILE A 123 1.88 15.42 10.07
N PRO A 124 1.26 14.22 10.16
CA PRO A 124 1.19 13.34 9.00
C PRO A 124 0.51 14.12 7.88
N LYS A 125 1.27 14.41 6.83
CA LYS A 125 0.80 15.07 5.63
C LYS A 125 -0.23 14.11 5.00
N ILE A 126 -1.50 14.43 5.15
CA ILE A 126 -2.61 13.71 4.52
C ILE A 126 -2.22 13.55 3.04
N SER A 127 -2.24 12.31 2.54
CA SER A 127 -1.85 12.01 1.15
C SER A 127 -2.63 12.94 0.20
N PRO A 128 -1.97 13.59 -0.77
CA PRO A 128 -2.68 14.41 -1.77
C PRO A 128 -3.61 13.58 -2.65
N TYR A 129 -3.49 12.25 -2.61
CA TYR A 129 -4.32 11.33 -3.36
C TYR A 129 -5.59 11.02 -2.55
N MET A 130 -6.73 11.48 -3.06
CA MET A 130 -8.06 11.14 -2.55
C MET A 130 -8.23 9.61 -2.45
N ASN A 131 -8.94 9.17 -1.41
CA ASN A 131 -9.27 7.76 -1.23
C ASN A 131 -10.06 7.24 -2.42
N ASP A 132 -9.64 6.10 -2.96
CA ASP A 132 -10.34 5.49 -4.08
C ASP A 132 -11.69 4.90 -3.63
N SER A 133 -12.68 4.99 -4.48
CA SER A 133 -14.01 4.41 -4.25
C SER A 133 -14.25 3.34 -5.31
N LEU A 134 -13.93 2.09 -4.96
CA LEU A 134 -14.26 0.97 -5.82
C LEU A 134 -15.70 0.52 -5.56
N ASN A 135 -16.57 0.75 -6.55
CA ASN A 135 -17.86 0.07 -6.63
C ASN A 135 -17.62 -1.35 -7.14
N ILE A 136 -17.27 -2.26 -6.22
CA ILE A 136 -16.96 -3.66 -6.50
C ILE A 136 -18.29 -4.41 -6.76
N LYS A 137 -18.41 -5.10 -7.90
CA LYS A 137 -19.49 -6.10 -8.09
C LYS A 137 -19.27 -7.24 -7.09
N LYS A 138 -20.27 -7.97 -6.59
CA LYS A 138 -19.99 -9.11 -5.68
C LYS A 138 -18.98 -10.10 -6.31
N PRO A 139 -18.01 -10.66 -5.56
CA PRO A 139 -17.16 -11.71 -6.09
C PRO A 139 -18.01 -12.96 -6.43
N PRO A 140 -17.64 -13.72 -7.47
CA PRO A 140 -18.38 -14.92 -7.86
C PRO A 140 -18.44 -15.92 -6.71
N GLY A 141 -19.64 -16.40 -6.35
CA GLY A 141 -19.86 -17.36 -5.26
C GLY A 141 -20.08 -16.75 -3.87
N SER A 142 -20.31 -15.45 -3.76
CA SER A 142 -20.60 -14.77 -2.48
C SER A 142 -22.07 -14.75 -2.07
N ASP A 143 -22.92 -15.53 -2.74
CA ASP A 143 -24.34 -15.66 -2.38
C ASP A 143 -24.48 -16.37 -1.03
N ASP A 144 -25.04 -15.61 -0.08
CA ASP A 144 -25.60 -15.98 1.22
C ASP A 144 -24.73 -16.77 2.21
N PHE A 145 -24.21 -16.05 3.22
CA PHE A 145 -24.12 -16.51 4.61
C PHE A 145 -24.82 -15.51 5.52
#